data_AF-A0A0L8FN97-F1
#
_entry.id   AF-A0A0L8FN97-F1
#
_cell.length_a   1.000
_cell.length_b   1.000
_cell.length_c   1.000
_cell.angle_alpha   90.00
_cell.angle_beta   90.00
_cell.angle_gamma   90.00
#
_symmetry.space_group_name_H-M   'P 1'
#
loop_
_entity.id
_entity.type
_entity.pdbx_description
1 polymer ?
#
loop_
_entity_poly.entity_id
_entity_poly.type
_entity_poly.pdbx_seq_one_letter_code
_entity_poly.pdbx_strand_id
1 'polypeptide(L)'
;MEVDRPESPAPLSPMPIGNNCRMLEHLAKRCNLKIKQIPADGNCFFHAVSASLTSLEEQNIDGPDIQQKFIDYLETTSDKQYYFGFLQLNNSLHQSSVHETLSQQQRRAYDMYIDELRNGAWADNLAVQGVADIDRTMTTGLMGEVHYVALHDAKSWFTQETEGRKKKQVLEDEEDTIHFEQTSKLRGIPYDTLLQEEQVADGEEESDLRQLVLSLQKHVHSATCRR
;
A
#
# COMPACT_ATOMS: atom_id res chain seq x y z
N MET A 1 -2.95 34.13 -35.55
CA MET A 1 -1.88 33.94 -34.57
C MET A 1 -2.13 32.58 -33.96
N GLU A 2 -1.46 31.55 -34.49
CA GLU A 2 -1.48 30.21 -33.88
C GLU A 2 -0.67 30.28 -32.59
N VAL A 3 -1.29 29.90 -31.48
CA VAL A 3 -0.62 29.82 -30.18
C VAL A 3 0.03 28.44 -30.15
N ASP A 4 1.36 28.41 -30.27
CA ASP A 4 2.16 27.20 -30.13
C ASP A 4 1.81 26.52 -28.79
N ARG A 5 1.24 25.31 -28.87
CA ARG A 5 1.03 24.49 -27.69
C ARG A 5 2.40 24.00 -27.21
N PRO A 6 2.74 24.16 -25.92
CA PRO A 6 3.99 23.62 -25.41
C PRO A 6 3.99 22.11 -25.61
N GLU A 7 5.04 21.61 -26.29
CA GLU A 7 5.25 20.19 -26.49
C GLU A 7 5.25 19.47 -25.13
N SER A 8 4.41 18.45 -25.02
CA SER A 8 4.37 17.58 -23.84
C SER A 8 5.77 17.02 -23.61
N PRO A 9 6.34 17.14 -22.40
CA PRO A 9 7.68 16.64 -22.13
C PRO A 9 7.76 15.15 -22.44
N ALA A 10 8.86 14.76 -23.09
CA ALA A 10 9.09 13.37 -23.47
C ALA A 10 9.01 12.46 -22.23
N PRO A 11 8.38 11.28 -22.33
CA PRO A 11 8.28 10.34 -21.21
C PRO A 11 9.69 9.99 -20.75
N LEU A 12 9.96 10.24 -19.45
CA LEU A 12 11.26 9.95 -18.85
C LEU A 12 11.57 8.46 -19.00
N SER A 13 12.78 8.15 -19.49
CA SER A 13 13.28 6.79 -19.61
C SER A 13 13.16 6.07 -18.26
N PRO A 14 12.66 4.82 -18.21
CA PRO A 14 12.52 4.09 -16.96
C PRO A 14 13.89 3.92 -16.30
N MET A 15 14.02 4.43 -15.07
CA MET A 15 15.26 4.32 -14.31
C MET A 15 15.64 2.84 -14.11
N PRO A 16 16.94 2.48 -14.16
CA PRO A 16 17.38 1.11 -13.96
C PRO A 16 16.92 0.62 -12.58
N ILE A 17 16.01 -0.35 -12.61
CA ILE A 17 15.41 -0.99 -11.46
C ILE A 17 16.52 -1.80 -10.76
N GLY A 18 17.16 -1.20 -9.75
CA GLY A 18 18.24 -1.83 -8.99
C GLY A 18 17.81 -3.10 -8.25
N ASN A 19 18.80 -3.86 -7.77
CA ASN A 19 18.65 -5.15 -7.06
C ASN A 19 17.59 -5.19 -5.94
N ASN A 20 17.18 -4.04 -5.41
CA ASN A 20 16.17 -3.89 -4.36
C ASN A 20 14.79 -4.46 -4.76
N CYS A 21 14.45 -4.46 -6.05
CA CYS A 21 13.12 -4.92 -6.48
C CYS A 21 12.96 -6.44 -6.36
N ARG A 22 14.01 -7.21 -6.62
CA ARG A 22 13.99 -8.67 -6.42
C ARG A 22 13.80 -9.06 -4.96
N MET A 23 14.39 -8.30 -4.05
CA MET A 23 14.19 -8.51 -2.62
C MET A 23 12.73 -8.23 -2.24
N LEU A 24 12.16 -7.11 -2.70
CA LEU A 24 10.75 -6.79 -2.40
C LEU A 24 9.79 -7.83 -3.00
N GLU A 25 10.01 -8.27 -4.24
CA GLU A 25 9.22 -9.34 -4.86
C GLU A 25 9.28 -10.63 -4.05
N HIS A 26 10.47 -11.01 -3.58
CA HIS A 26 10.65 -12.19 -2.74
C HIS A 26 9.91 -12.03 -1.39
N LEU A 27 9.98 -10.86 -0.77
CA LEU A 27 9.28 -10.58 0.48
C LEU A 27 7.77 -10.59 0.28
N ALA A 28 7.27 -9.87 -0.72
CA ALA A 28 5.86 -9.87 -1.09
C ALA A 28 5.36 -11.31 -1.31
N LYS A 29 6.10 -12.11 -2.08
CA LYS A 29 5.76 -13.52 -2.30
C LYS A 29 5.69 -14.33 -1.00
N ARG A 30 6.64 -14.16 -0.07
CA ARG A 30 6.62 -14.84 1.24
C ARG A 30 5.42 -14.44 2.09
N CYS A 31 5.02 -13.18 2.01
CA CYS A 31 3.87 -12.65 2.73
C CYS A 31 2.54 -12.94 2.01
N ASN A 32 2.57 -13.70 0.92
CA ASN A 32 1.44 -13.91 0.02
C ASN A 32 0.82 -12.56 -0.44
N LEU A 33 1.68 -11.61 -0.80
CA LEU A 33 1.31 -10.31 -1.34
C LEU A 33 1.64 -10.22 -2.83
N LYS A 34 0.82 -9.49 -3.59
CA LYS A 34 1.11 -9.15 -4.99
C LYS A 34 1.52 -7.68 -5.08
N ILE A 35 2.63 -7.43 -5.78
CA ILE A 35 3.08 -6.07 -6.12
C ILE A 35 2.36 -5.65 -7.40
N LYS A 36 1.62 -4.55 -7.35
CA LYS A 36 1.00 -3.96 -8.54
C LYS A 36 1.91 -2.87 -9.10
N GLN A 37 2.09 -2.88 -10.42
CA GLN A 37 2.81 -1.81 -11.12
C GLN A 37 1.96 -0.55 -11.15
N ILE A 38 2.58 0.59 -10.84
CA ILE A 38 1.92 1.89 -10.71
C ILE A 38 2.57 2.89 -11.68
N PRO A 39 1.81 3.78 -12.34
CA PRO A 39 2.39 4.82 -13.18
C PRO A 39 3.43 5.67 -12.45
N ALA A 40 4.55 5.96 -13.12
CA ALA A 40 5.65 6.76 -12.56
C ALA A 40 5.57 8.24 -13.02
N ASP A 41 4.39 8.85 -12.85
CA ASP A 41 4.07 10.21 -13.30
C ASP A 41 4.29 11.30 -12.22
N GLY A 42 4.91 10.94 -11.10
CA GLY A 42 5.07 11.80 -9.92
C GLY A 42 3.91 11.72 -8.92
N ASN A 43 2.76 11.20 -9.33
CA ASN A 43 1.61 10.91 -8.46
C ASN A 43 1.53 9.43 -8.05
N CYS A 44 2.63 8.68 -8.21
CA CYS A 44 2.69 7.25 -7.95
C CYS A 44 2.23 6.86 -6.53
N PHE A 45 2.41 7.73 -5.53
CA PHE A 45 1.86 7.53 -4.20
C PHE A 45 0.33 7.42 -4.21
N PHE A 46 -0.36 8.40 -4.77
CA PHE A 46 -1.82 8.42 -4.79
C PHE A 46 -2.39 7.32 -5.69
N HIS A 47 -1.71 6.98 -6.78
CA HIS A 47 -2.06 5.81 -7.59
C HIS A 47 -1.88 4.49 -6.83
N ALA A 48 -0.82 4.36 -6.02
CA ALA A 48 -0.62 3.18 -5.18
C ALA A 48 -1.71 3.07 -4.10
N VAL A 49 -2.08 4.20 -3.48
CA VAL A 49 -3.20 4.28 -2.53
C VAL A 49 -4.52 3.88 -3.18
N SER A 50 -4.84 4.46 -4.34
CA SER A 50 -6.02 4.15 -5.14
C SER A 50 -6.11 2.65 -5.45
N ALA A 51 -5.00 2.07 -5.90
CA ALA A 51 -4.92 0.65 -6.14
C ALA A 51 -5.24 -0.17 -4.88
N SER A 52 -4.60 0.17 -3.74
CA SER A 52 -4.85 -0.47 -2.44
C SER A 52 -6.31 -0.42 -2.03
N LEU A 53 -6.96 0.74 -2.13
CA LEU A 53 -8.38 0.91 -1.76
C LEU A 53 -9.31 0.11 -2.67
N THR A 54 -9.09 0.16 -3.99
CA THR A 54 -9.89 -0.59 -4.98
C THR A 54 -9.87 -2.10 -4.74
N SER A 55 -8.81 -2.61 -4.09
CA SER A 55 -8.71 -4.04 -3.74
C SER A 55 -9.46 -4.44 -2.48
N LEU A 56 -9.75 -3.48 -1.60
CA LEU A 56 -10.42 -3.68 -0.32
C LEU A 56 -11.93 -3.44 -0.43
N GLU A 57 -12.30 -2.42 -1.21
CA GLU A 57 -13.68 -1.98 -1.37
C GLU A 57 -13.93 -1.73 -2.87
N GLU A 58 -15.08 -2.14 -3.40
CA GLU A 58 -15.44 -2.06 -4.83
C GLU A 58 -15.51 -0.60 -5.39
N GLN A 59 -15.03 0.38 -4.64
CA GLN A 59 -14.95 1.77 -5.09
C GLN A 59 -13.66 1.99 -5.88
N ASN A 60 -13.82 2.16 -7.18
CA ASN A 60 -12.75 2.58 -8.08
C ASN A 60 -12.55 4.09 -7.96
N ILE A 61 -11.71 4.51 -7.00
CA ILE A 61 -11.34 5.91 -6.80
C ILE A 61 -9.99 6.12 -7.47
N ASP A 62 -9.86 7.08 -8.39
CA ASP A 62 -8.61 7.34 -9.10
C ASP A 62 -7.58 8.08 -8.22
N GLY A 63 -6.29 7.93 -8.51
CA GLY A 63 -5.21 8.59 -7.76
C GLY A 63 -5.38 10.11 -7.63
N PRO A 64 -5.67 10.86 -8.71
CA PRO A 64 -5.93 12.29 -8.65
C PRO A 64 -7.10 12.68 -7.73
N ASP A 65 -8.16 11.86 -7.68
CA ASP A 65 -9.31 12.12 -6.79
C ASP A 65 -8.91 11.99 -5.31
N ILE A 66 -8.01 11.04 -5.00
CA ILE A 66 -7.47 10.87 -3.64
C ILE A 66 -6.58 12.04 -3.27
N GLN A 67 -5.72 12.50 -4.19
CA GLN A 67 -4.91 13.69 -3.98
C GLN A 67 -5.80 14.92 -3.71
N GLN A 68 -6.87 15.10 -4.48
CA GLN A 68 -7.79 16.21 -4.28
C GLN A 68 -8.50 16.11 -2.92
N LYS A 69 -9.01 14.94 -2.54
CA LYS A 69 -9.58 14.70 -1.21
C LYS A 69 -8.58 15.01 -0.10
N PHE A 70 -7.31 14.68 -0.31
CA PHE A 70 -6.24 14.97 0.64
C PHE A 70 -5.98 16.48 0.78
N ILE A 71 -5.90 17.20 -0.33
CA ILE A 71 -5.80 18.66 -0.34
C ILE A 71 -6.99 19.29 0.39
N ASP A 72 -8.21 18.89 0.05
CA ASP A 72 -9.43 19.42 0.67
C ASP A 72 -9.43 19.19 2.18
N TYR A 73 -8.98 18.02 2.63
CA TYR A 73 -8.82 17.70 4.05
C TYR A 73 -7.80 18.61 4.75
N LEU A 74 -6.62 18.82 4.16
CA LEU A 74 -5.61 19.73 4.72
C LEU A 74 -6.09 21.18 4.80
N GLU A 75 -6.91 21.62 3.85
CA GLU A 75 -7.46 22.98 3.87
C GLU A 75 -8.52 23.19 4.95
N THR A 76 -9.38 22.17 5.12
CA THR A 76 -10.56 22.21 6.00
C THR A 76 -10.29 21.74 7.42
N THR A 77 -9.18 21.05 7.67
CA THR A 77 -8.83 20.59 9.02
C THR A 77 -8.64 21.75 9.99
N SER A 78 -9.18 21.60 11.20
CA SER A 78 -9.04 22.57 12.29
C SER A 78 -7.65 22.50 12.94
N ASP A 79 -6.96 21.37 12.83
CA ASP A 79 -5.67 21.12 13.49
C ASP A 79 -4.50 21.13 12.48
N LYS A 80 -4.28 22.28 11.85
CA LYS A 80 -3.13 22.46 10.94
C LYS A 80 -1.79 22.38 11.70
N GLN A 81 -1.80 22.68 13.00
CA GLN A 81 -0.59 22.71 13.82
C GLN A 81 0.01 21.32 14.01
N TYR A 82 -0.83 20.29 14.09
CA TYR A 82 -0.39 18.90 14.08
C TYR A 82 0.59 18.57 12.94
N TYR A 83 0.33 19.11 11.75
CA TYR A 83 1.12 18.83 10.56
C TYR A 83 2.44 19.63 10.46
N PHE A 84 2.63 20.66 11.28
CA PHE A 84 3.81 21.52 11.19
C PHE A 84 5.11 20.78 11.53
N GLY A 85 5.04 19.69 12.31
CA GLY A 85 6.19 18.84 12.62
C GLY A 85 6.70 18.01 11.44
N PHE A 86 5.90 17.84 10.39
CA PHE A 86 6.25 17.07 9.20
C PHE A 86 6.87 17.94 8.10
N LEU A 87 6.65 19.26 8.14
CA LEU A 87 7.20 20.19 7.17
C LEU A 87 8.69 20.41 7.45
N GLN A 88 9.53 20.06 6.47
CA GLN A 88 10.94 20.45 6.50
C GLN A 88 11.04 21.95 6.20
N LEU A 89 11.23 22.76 7.24
CA LEU A 89 11.54 24.17 7.06
C LEU A 89 12.97 24.27 6.51
N ASN A 90 13.09 24.42 5.19
CA ASN A 90 14.37 24.70 4.57
C ASN A 90 14.96 25.98 5.17
N ASN A 91 16.18 25.88 5.73
CA ASN A 91 16.92 26.98 6.35
C ASN A 91 17.10 28.21 5.42
N SER A 92 16.83 28.06 4.12
CA SER A 92 16.81 29.15 3.15
C SER A 92 15.77 30.24 3.45
N LEU A 93 14.77 29.98 4.30
CA LEU A 93 13.79 31.00 4.71
C LEU A 93 14.31 31.96 5.79
N HIS A 94 15.57 31.85 6.23
CA HIS A 94 16.17 32.71 7.26
C HIS A 94 16.35 34.19 6.85
N GLN A 95 15.97 34.59 5.65
CA GLN A 95 15.95 36.00 5.23
C GLN A 95 14.58 36.68 5.38
N SER A 96 13.57 36.00 5.93
CA SER A 96 12.32 36.70 6.24
C SER A 96 12.50 37.70 7.37
N SER A 97 11.79 38.83 7.25
CA SER A 97 11.96 40.05 8.05
C SER A 97 12.02 39.80 9.57
N VAL A 98 12.73 40.68 10.28
CA VAL A 98 13.03 40.68 11.73
C VAL A 98 11.81 40.50 12.66
N HIS A 99 10.58 40.51 12.14
CA HIS A 99 9.34 40.44 12.93
C HIS A 99 8.43 39.24 12.64
N GLU A 100 8.79 38.31 11.75
CA GLU A 100 7.92 37.16 11.49
C GLU A 100 8.00 36.12 12.62
N THR A 101 6.83 35.75 13.17
CA THR A 101 6.77 34.70 14.19
C THR A 101 6.93 33.32 13.55
N LEU A 102 7.55 32.36 14.27
CA LEU A 102 7.67 30.96 13.81
C LEU A 102 6.32 30.38 13.34
N SER A 103 5.23 30.73 14.03
CA SER A 103 3.88 30.29 13.68
C SER A 103 3.37 30.82 12.34
N GLN A 104 3.80 32.00 11.91
CA GLN A 104 3.46 32.56 10.60
C GLN A 104 4.28 31.89 9.50
N GLN A 105 5.57 31.65 9.77
CA GLN A 105 6.44 30.93 8.85
C GLN A 105 5.94 29.51 8.57
N GLN A 106 5.54 28.77 9.62
CA GLN A 106 4.98 27.43 9.48
C GLN A 106 3.66 27.42 8.70
N ARG A 107 2.78 28.40 8.93
CA ARG A 107 1.54 28.55 8.15
C ARG A 107 1.82 28.79 6.67
N ARG A 108 2.74 29.69 6.34
CA ARG A 108 3.13 29.92 4.94
C ARG A 108 3.75 28.67 4.30
N ALA A 109 4.61 27.95 5.02
CA ALA A 109 5.18 26.70 4.52
C ALA A 109 4.10 25.64 4.28
N TYR A 110 3.08 25.58 5.13
CA TYR A 110 1.94 24.69 4.96
C TYR A 110 1.08 25.07 3.74
N ASP A 111 0.78 26.36 3.56
CA ASP A 111 0.03 26.84 2.40
C ASP A 111 0.81 26.58 1.09
N MET A 112 2.13 26.83 1.10
CA MET A 112 3.01 26.52 -0.03
C MET A 112 3.02 25.02 -0.35
N TYR A 113 3.05 24.16 0.66
CA TYR A 113 2.99 22.71 0.45
C TYR A 113 1.69 22.28 -0.23
N ILE A 114 0.55 22.84 0.18
CA ILE A 114 -0.74 22.56 -0.47
C ILE A 114 -0.73 23.01 -1.93
N ASP A 115 -0.19 24.20 -2.20
CA ASP A 115 -0.07 24.70 -3.58
C ASP A 115 0.90 23.86 -4.42
N GLU A 116 2.00 23.39 -3.84
CA GLU A 116 2.92 22.46 -4.51
C GLU A 116 2.22 21.14 -4.88
N LEU A 117 1.44 20.56 -3.96
CA LEU A 117 0.65 19.36 -4.25
C LEU A 117 -0.34 19.57 -5.40
N ARG A 118 -1.05 20.71 -5.44
CA ARG A 118 -1.93 21.06 -6.56
C ARG A 118 -1.20 21.14 -7.90
N ASN A 119 0.07 21.52 -7.87
CA ASN A 119 0.93 21.61 -9.05
C ASN A 119 1.66 20.28 -9.37
N GLY A 120 1.26 19.17 -8.75
CA GLY A 120 1.81 17.85 -9.03
C GLY A 120 3.13 17.54 -8.31
N ALA A 121 3.40 18.22 -7.19
CA ALA A 121 4.54 17.84 -6.34
C ALA A 121 4.36 16.41 -5.79
N TRP A 122 5.50 15.76 -5.55
CA TRP A 122 5.52 14.40 -5.06
C TRP A 122 5.03 14.32 -3.61
N ALA A 123 4.30 13.26 -3.32
CA ALA A 123 3.91 12.94 -1.95
C ALA A 123 5.14 12.64 -1.07
N ASP A 124 5.03 13.03 0.19
CA ASP A 124 6.05 12.86 1.22
C ASP A 124 5.44 12.23 2.49
N ASN A 125 6.17 12.28 3.60
CA ASN A 125 5.69 11.73 4.88
C ASN A 125 4.44 12.44 5.41
N LEU A 126 4.23 13.72 5.07
CA LEU A 126 3.01 14.44 5.43
C LEU A 126 1.82 13.89 4.65
N ALA A 127 2.00 13.63 3.34
CA ALA A 127 0.98 12.96 2.53
C ALA A 127 0.63 11.57 3.04
N VAL A 128 1.62 10.77 3.47
CA VAL A 128 1.39 9.46 4.09
C VAL A 128 0.53 9.59 5.35
N GLN A 129 0.90 10.49 6.26
CA GLN A 129 0.16 10.68 7.51
C GLN A 129 -1.26 11.20 7.26
N GLY A 130 -1.41 12.21 6.41
CA GLY A 130 -2.70 12.82 6.16
C GLY A 130 -3.67 11.91 5.40
N VAL A 131 -3.20 11.08 4.47
CA VAL A 131 -4.05 10.05 3.86
C VAL A 131 -4.48 9.00 4.89
N ALA A 132 -3.61 8.61 5.83
CA ALA A 132 -4.00 7.71 6.92
C ALA A 132 -5.04 8.34 7.87
N ASP A 133 -4.99 9.66 8.07
CA ASP A 133 -5.97 10.38 8.89
C ASP A 133 -7.32 10.55 8.18
N ILE A 134 -7.33 10.60 6.84
CA ILE A 134 -8.55 10.59 6.02
C ILE A 134 -9.21 9.22 6.06
N ASP A 135 -8.42 8.15 5.91
CA ASP A 135 -8.92 6.79 5.80
C ASP A 135 -8.18 5.85 6.76
N ARG A 136 -8.85 5.49 7.86
CA ARG A 136 -8.31 4.66 8.94
C ARG A 136 -8.04 3.21 8.56
N THR A 137 -8.29 2.82 7.30
CA THR A 137 -8.26 1.42 6.86
C THR A 137 -7.03 1.06 6.01
N MET A 138 -6.22 2.04 5.62
CA MET A 138 -5.24 1.82 4.55
C MET A 138 -3.88 1.23 5.03
N THR A 139 -3.36 0.26 4.26
CA THR A 139 -1.98 -0.23 4.38
C THR A 139 -1.20 0.10 3.09
N THR A 140 -0.10 0.85 3.18
CA THR A 140 0.77 1.20 2.03
C THR A 140 2.20 0.70 2.23
N GLY A 141 2.86 0.28 1.15
CA GLY A 141 4.29 -0.09 1.13
C GLY A 141 5.15 0.92 0.36
N LEU A 142 6.32 1.25 0.91
CA LEU A 142 7.35 2.06 0.24
C LEU A 142 8.31 1.15 -0.54
N MET A 143 8.58 1.44 -1.82
CA MET A 143 9.52 0.70 -2.66
C MET A 143 10.71 1.58 -3.06
N GLY A 144 11.76 1.57 -2.22
CA GLY A 144 12.95 2.40 -2.42
C GLY A 144 12.75 3.85 -1.97
N GLU A 145 13.52 4.78 -2.55
CA GLU A 145 13.51 6.20 -2.15
C GLU A 145 12.49 7.05 -2.93
N VAL A 146 12.00 6.58 -4.09
CA VAL A 146 11.29 7.45 -5.06
C VAL A 146 10.02 6.84 -5.64
N HIS A 147 9.64 5.61 -5.23
CA HIS A 147 8.47 4.95 -5.81
C HIS A 147 7.64 4.21 -4.75
N TYR A 148 6.33 4.39 -4.82
CA TYR A 148 5.38 3.68 -3.96
C TYR A 148 4.75 2.54 -4.73
N VAL A 149 4.48 1.44 -4.04
CA VAL A 149 3.76 0.30 -4.62
C VAL A 149 2.61 -0.10 -3.72
N ALA A 150 1.52 -0.51 -4.36
CA ALA A 150 0.40 -1.13 -3.66
C ALA A 150 0.79 -2.57 -3.31
N LEU A 151 0.57 -2.93 -2.04
CA LEU A 151 0.69 -4.30 -1.55
C LEU A 151 -0.70 -4.82 -1.27
N HIS A 152 -1.06 -5.93 -1.90
CA HIS A 152 -2.36 -6.56 -1.75
C HIS A 152 -2.24 -7.92 -1.09
N ASP A 153 -3.11 -8.21 -0.12
CA ASP A 153 -3.27 -9.58 0.39
C ASP A 153 -3.77 -10.49 -0.75
N ALA A 154 -2.96 -11.48 -1.13
CA ALA A 154 -3.35 -12.43 -2.16
C ALA A 154 -4.49 -13.33 -1.71
N LYS A 155 -4.78 -13.44 -0.39
CA LYS A 155 -5.94 -14.18 0.12
C LYS A 155 -7.26 -13.52 -0.25
N SER A 156 -7.33 -12.18 -0.27
CA SER A 156 -8.53 -11.45 -0.71
C SER A 156 -8.92 -11.86 -2.14
N TRP A 157 -7.96 -11.87 -3.07
CA TRP A 157 -8.17 -12.37 -4.44
C TRP A 157 -8.56 -13.86 -4.47
N PHE A 158 -7.97 -14.65 -3.59
CA PHE A 158 -8.23 -16.08 -3.53
C PHE A 158 -9.65 -16.39 -3.06
N THR A 159 -10.31 -15.53 -2.29
CA THR A 159 -11.64 -15.84 -1.72
C THR A 159 -12.71 -15.93 -2.81
N GLN A 160 -12.62 -15.11 -3.86
CA GLN A 160 -13.55 -15.17 -4.99
C GLN A 160 -13.34 -16.40 -5.89
N GLU A 161 -12.09 -16.81 -6.14
CA GLU A 161 -11.80 -18.02 -6.94
C GLU A 161 -11.92 -19.32 -6.11
N THR A 162 -11.66 -19.27 -4.80
CA THR A 162 -11.81 -20.43 -3.91
C THR A 162 -13.23 -20.68 -3.47
N GLU A 163 -14.15 -19.73 -3.45
CA GLU A 163 -15.56 -20.10 -3.32
C GLU A 163 -16.02 -20.95 -4.52
N GLY A 164 -15.53 -20.67 -5.72
CA GLY A 164 -15.73 -21.52 -6.90
C GLY A 164 -15.11 -22.91 -6.77
N ARG A 165 -13.86 -22.99 -6.29
CA ARG A 165 -13.17 -24.29 -6.09
C ARG A 165 -13.66 -25.06 -4.87
N LYS A 166 -14.00 -24.41 -3.75
CA LYS A 166 -14.58 -25.05 -2.56
C LYS A 166 -15.93 -25.66 -2.87
N LYS A 167 -16.77 -25.01 -3.68
CA LYS A 167 -18.02 -25.62 -4.14
C LYS A 167 -17.78 -26.88 -4.97
N LYS A 168 -16.72 -26.90 -5.79
CA LYS A 168 -16.34 -28.09 -6.54
C LYS A 168 -15.74 -29.18 -5.64
N GLN A 169 -14.90 -28.81 -4.68
CA GLN A 169 -14.25 -29.73 -3.77
C GLN A 169 -15.23 -30.35 -2.77
N VAL A 170 -16.21 -29.59 -2.25
CA VAL A 170 -17.29 -30.13 -1.40
C VAL A 170 -18.11 -31.20 -2.15
N LEU A 171 -18.34 -31.03 -3.45
CA LEU A 171 -19.02 -32.04 -4.27
C LEU A 171 -18.16 -33.30 -4.50
N GLU A 172 -16.86 -33.13 -4.73
CA GLU A 172 -15.92 -34.27 -4.86
C GLU A 172 -15.77 -35.02 -3.52
N ASP A 173 -15.68 -34.30 -2.40
CA ASP A 173 -15.57 -34.88 -1.04
C ASP A 173 -16.85 -35.64 -0.64
N GLU A 174 -18.04 -35.18 -1.04
CA GLU A 174 -19.30 -35.91 -0.85
C GLU A 174 -19.33 -37.21 -1.66
N GLU A 175 -18.88 -37.19 -2.91
CA GLU A 175 -18.84 -38.36 -3.77
C GLU A 175 -17.85 -39.41 -3.26
N ASP A 176 -16.68 -38.97 -2.81
CA ASP A 176 -15.66 -39.83 -2.19
C ASP A 176 -16.14 -40.41 -0.86
N THR A 177 -16.84 -39.63 -0.03
CA THR A 177 -17.43 -40.13 1.23
C THR A 177 -18.44 -41.24 0.96
N ILE A 178 -19.32 -41.06 -0.03
CA ILE A 178 -20.32 -42.07 -0.41
C ILE A 178 -19.64 -43.33 -0.95
N HIS A 179 -18.64 -43.19 -1.83
CA HIS A 179 -17.92 -44.32 -2.40
C HIS A 179 -17.15 -45.10 -1.32
N PHE A 180 -16.53 -44.39 -0.37
CA PHE A 180 -15.80 -44.99 0.72
C PHE A 180 -16.74 -45.75 1.68
N GLU A 181 -17.90 -45.19 2.03
CA GLU A 181 -18.91 -45.85 2.85
C GLU A 181 -19.43 -47.15 2.19
N GLN A 182 -19.69 -47.13 0.88
CA GLN A 182 -20.10 -48.32 0.13
C GLN A 182 -19.00 -49.40 0.12
N THR A 183 -17.75 -48.99 -0.06
CA THR A 183 -16.60 -49.91 -0.07
C THR A 183 -16.37 -50.53 1.31
N SER A 184 -16.52 -49.75 2.39
CA SER A 184 -16.49 -50.22 3.78
C SER A 184 -17.57 -51.30 4.03
N LYS A 185 -18.82 -51.05 3.60
CA LYS A 185 -19.94 -52.01 3.74
C LYS A 185 -19.66 -53.34 3.04
N LEU A 186 -19.08 -53.31 1.84
CA LEU A 186 -18.70 -54.51 1.08
C LEU A 186 -17.59 -55.32 1.75
N ARG A 187 -16.65 -54.67 2.45
CA ARG A 187 -15.51 -55.32 3.10
C ARG A 187 -15.78 -55.74 4.54
N GLY A 188 -16.88 -55.29 5.15
CA GLY A 188 -17.24 -55.60 6.54
C GLY A 188 -16.32 -54.94 7.57
N ILE A 189 -15.61 -53.86 7.20
CA ILE A 189 -14.71 -53.12 8.09
C ILE A 189 -15.43 -51.86 8.60
N PRO A 190 -15.51 -51.64 9.94
CA PRO A 190 -16.15 -50.46 10.51
C PRO A 190 -15.46 -49.17 10.08
N TYR A 191 -16.26 -48.20 9.62
CA TYR A 191 -15.84 -46.91 9.07
C TYR A 191 -14.87 -46.15 10.00
N ASP A 192 -15.10 -46.21 11.31
CA ASP A 192 -14.37 -45.45 12.32
C ASP A 192 -12.89 -45.84 12.49
N THR A 193 -12.46 -46.99 11.96
CA THR A 193 -11.07 -47.45 12.12
C THR A 193 -10.10 -46.87 11.08
N LEU A 194 -10.60 -46.18 10.05
CA LEU A 194 -9.80 -45.66 8.94
C LEU A 194 -9.51 -44.15 9.03
N LEU A 195 -10.17 -43.43 9.94
CA LEU A 195 -9.94 -42.01 10.19
C LEU A 195 -8.96 -41.84 11.37
N GLN A 196 -7.66 -42.02 11.11
CA GLN A 196 -6.63 -41.50 12.02
C GLN A 196 -6.23 -40.11 11.55
N GLU A 197 -6.65 -39.08 12.29
CA GLU A 197 -6.33 -37.68 12.01
C GLU A 197 -4.82 -37.42 12.14
N GLU A 198 -4.21 -37.02 11.04
CA GLU A 198 -2.83 -36.56 10.98
C GLU A 198 -2.78 -35.12 11.51
N GLN A 199 -2.36 -34.94 12.77
CA GLN A 199 -2.22 -33.62 13.39
C GLN A 199 -1.01 -32.89 12.81
N VAL A 200 -1.26 -31.86 11.98
CA VAL A 200 -0.23 -30.92 11.51
C VAL A 200 -0.17 -29.74 12.47
N ALA A 201 1.02 -29.46 13.02
CA ALA A 201 1.25 -28.36 13.94
C ALA A 201 1.49 -27.04 13.18
N ASP A 202 0.49 -26.16 13.13
CA ASP A 202 0.61 -24.80 12.62
C ASP A 202 0.93 -23.84 13.78
N GLY A 203 2.10 -23.19 13.78
CA GLY A 203 2.42 -22.27 14.90
C GLY A 203 3.58 -21.26 14.81
N GLU A 204 4.47 -21.28 13.81
CA GLU A 204 5.70 -20.45 13.89
C GLU A 204 5.81 -19.24 12.94
N GLU A 205 4.91 -19.04 11.96
CA GLU A 205 5.17 -18.06 10.87
C GLU A 205 4.90 -16.58 11.19
N GLU A 206 4.13 -16.23 12.23
CA GLU A 206 3.67 -14.84 12.44
C GLU A 206 4.77 -13.90 13.00
N SER A 207 5.79 -14.45 13.67
CA SER A 207 6.85 -13.67 14.34
C SER A 207 7.81 -13.00 13.34
N ASP A 208 8.13 -13.68 12.24
CA ASP A 208 9.12 -13.23 11.26
C ASP A 208 8.65 -12.01 10.45
N LEU A 209 7.34 -11.91 10.19
CA LEU A 209 6.71 -10.81 9.46
C LEU A 209 6.86 -9.48 10.20
N ARG A 210 6.62 -9.48 11.52
CA ARG A 210 6.70 -8.27 12.35
C ARG A 210 8.13 -7.74 12.43
N GLN A 211 9.12 -8.63 12.58
CA GLN A 211 10.53 -8.26 12.59
C GLN A 211 10.99 -7.62 11.27
N LEU A 212 10.51 -8.14 10.14
CA LEU A 212 10.88 -7.66 8.81
C LEU A 212 10.29 -6.27 8.51
N VAL A 213 9.02 -6.03 8.83
CA VAL A 213 8.37 -4.71 8.64
C VAL A 213 9.12 -3.62 9.42
N LEU A 214 9.51 -3.91 10.66
CA LEU A 214 10.31 -3.00 11.48
C LEU A 214 11.70 -2.74 10.90
N SER A 215 12.31 -3.74 10.26
CA SER A 215 13.63 -3.59 9.62
C SER A 215 13.57 -2.70 8.38
N LEU A 216 12.53 -2.86 7.54
CA LEU A 216 12.30 -2.01 6.36
C LEU A 216 12.01 -0.56 6.77
N GLN A 217 11.17 -0.33 7.78
CA GLN A 217 10.90 1.01 8.31
C GLN A 217 12.17 1.71 8.81
N LYS A 218 13.05 0.99 9.52
CA LYS A 218 14.33 1.53 9.98
C LYS A 218 15.27 1.89 8.83
N HIS A 219 15.31 1.07 7.78
CA HIS A 219 16.20 1.30 6.65
C HIS A 219 15.77 2.54 5.84
N VAL A 220 14.47 2.72 5.63
CA VAL A 220 13.91 3.90 4.95
C VAL A 220 14.20 5.17 5.76
N HIS A 221 13.94 5.16 7.07
CA HIS A 221 14.23 6.31 7.95
C HIS A 221 15.72 6.71 7.92
N SER A 222 16.63 5.73 7.90
CA SER A 222 18.07 6.00 7.86
C SER A 222 18.55 6.59 6.52
N ALA A 223 17.87 6.30 5.42
CA ALA A 223 18.21 6.82 4.10
C ALA A 223 17.71 8.26 3.93
N THR A 224 16.50 8.57 4.42
CA THR A 224 15.92 9.92 4.33
C THR A 224 16.58 10.94 5.27
N CYS A 225 17.14 10.52 6.41
CA CYS A 225 17.82 11.43 7.36
C CYS A 225 19.28 11.78 6.99
N ARG A 226 19.81 11.29 5.85
CA ARG A 226 21.18 11.58 5.39
C ARG A 226 21.28 12.60 4.25
N ARG A 227 20.18 13.24 3.87
CA ARG A 227 20.18 14.42 2.99
C ARG A 227 19.97 15.67 3.81
#